data_AF-A0A2J7QT44-F1
#
_entry.id   AF-A0A2J7QT44-F1
#
_cell.length_a   1.000
_cell.length_b   1.000
_cell.length_c   1.000
_cell.angle_alpha   90.00
_cell.angle_beta   90.00
_cell.angle_gamma   90.00
#
_symmetry.space_group_name_H-M   'P 1'
#
loop_
_entity.id
_entity.type
_entity.pdbx_description
1 polymer ?
#
loop_
_entity_poly.entity_id
_entity_poly.type
_entity_poly.pdbx_seq_one_letter_code
_entity_poly.pdbx_strand_id
1 'polypeptide(L)'
;MSVIDSEAELKGKSEADLCLDVQTLVDKILYLRGQLVLASQRAEKPVDIHDILNINDSLGFKNNDEHKSCQEEYQQLKHEFEQYKQSQLQQPNNLRMEESSVVSSLQTQVKTLKDRVRILNSQLEDTDAEWKQKVDDLQQLLKAEKMKCKEELAATEMDYRGRLSLLEQQLQKQRERSLSLLEEKEQEIQTLKSTFQMFLPGNMKRGSPAELLETKETGSGSGNVIDSLTQFNEVIRGLGPTGGGENPHMLHYAHELARRNVEISNLRKAKHQLESAFRQFQRAATIEEEKHQEETNELKEEVARLQRCQSREGANLEYLKNVVLSFLLSTDSSSKRHMLNAIAAVLKFSSSEMEQVSCTHKPPV
;
A
#
# COMPACT_ATOMS: atom_id res chain seq x y z
N MET A 1 -66.46 125.65 -4.42
CA MET A 1 -65.29 126.08 -5.22
C MET A 1 -64.08 125.37 -4.63
N SER A 2 -63.51 124.45 -5.42
CA SER A 2 -62.23 123.74 -5.25
C SER A 2 -62.05 122.84 -4.00
N VAL A 3 -61.91 121.50 -4.06
CA VAL A 3 -60.95 120.65 -4.83
C VAL A 3 -59.55 120.89 -4.25
N ILE A 4 -58.98 120.04 -3.38
CA ILE A 4 -58.44 118.67 -3.58
C ILE A 4 -56.95 118.73 -3.17
N ASP A 5 -56.40 117.57 -2.81
CA ASP A 5 -55.00 117.22 -2.53
C ASP A 5 -54.62 117.19 -1.04
N SER A 6 -54.81 116.07 -0.33
CA SER A 6 -54.44 114.67 -0.64
C SER A 6 -52.93 114.47 -0.71
N GLU A 7 -52.50 113.38 -0.06
CA GLU A 7 -51.40 112.54 -0.54
C GLU A 7 -50.02 113.18 -0.59
N ALA A 8 -49.37 113.25 0.55
CA ALA A 8 -47.98 112.79 0.68
C ALA A 8 -47.71 112.62 2.18
N GLU A 9 -48.00 111.44 2.70
CA GLU A 9 -46.95 110.42 2.83
C GLU A 9 -45.92 110.84 3.89
N LEU A 10 -46.07 110.37 5.13
CA LEU A 10 -45.74 108.98 5.47
C LEU A 10 -44.44 108.53 4.79
N LYS A 11 -43.30 109.05 5.24
CA LYS A 11 -42.06 108.25 5.26
C LYS A 11 -41.03 108.85 6.20
N GLY A 12 -41.15 108.47 7.46
CA GLY A 12 -40.15 108.76 8.47
C GLY A 12 -40.47 108.15 9.84
N LYS A 13 -41.40 107.17 9.87
CA LYS A 13 -41.40 106.16 10.92
C LYS A 13 -40.32 105.14 10.58
N SER A 14 -39.77 104.55 11.62
CA SER A 14 -39.01 103.30 11.62
C SER A 14 -37.52 103.47 11.38
N GLU A 15 -36.73 103.43 12.45
CA GLU A 15 -35.61 102.47 12.55
C GLU A 15 -34.85 102.47 13.90
N ALA A 16 -35.21 103.30 14.89
CA ALA A 16 -34.52 103.34 16.19
C ALA A 16 -35.26 102.64 17.36
N ASP A 17 -36.33 101.88 17.12
CA ASP A 17 -37.07 101.14 18.17
C ASP A 17 -36.73 99.63 18.22
N LEU A 18 -35.71 99.17 17.46
CA LEU A 18 -35.35 97.75 17.37
C LEU A 18 -34.34 97.25 18.42
N CYS A 19 -33.99 98.07 19.42
CA CYS A 19 -33.16 97.64 20.55
C CYS A 19 -33.57 98.33 21.86
N LEU A 20 -34.85 98.27 22.21
CA LEU A 20 -35.29 98.63 23.56
C LEU A 20 -35.22 97.42 24.47
N ASP A 21 -34.41 97.53 25.53
CA ASP A 21 -34.42 96.62 26.66
C ASP A 21 -35.86 96.53 27.23
N VAL A 22 -36.26 95.35 27.70
CA VAL A 22 -37.62 95.09 28.21
C VAL A 22 -37.98 96.13 29.26
N GLN A 23 -37.02 96.54 30.09
CA GLN A 23 -37.23 97.58 31.09
C GLN A 23 -37.50 98.96 30.46
N THR A 24 -36.76 99.35 29.43
CA THR A 24 -37.00 100.63 28.71
C THR A 24 -38.34 100.66 27.98
N LEU A 25 -38.81 99.51 27.48
CA LEU A 25 -40.13 99.40 26.87
C LEU A 25 -41.24 99.51 27.92
N VAL A 26 -41.05 98.85 29.07
CA VAL A 26 -41.97 98.95 30.23
C VAL A 26 -42.04 100.39 30.74
N ASP A 27 -40.92 101.07 30.90
CA ASP A 27 -40.87 102.46 31.36
C ASP A 27 -41.58 103.40 30.37
N LYS A 28 -41.43 103.16 29.06
CA LYS A 28 -42.09 103.94 28.00
C LYS A 28 -43.61 103.67 27.96
N ILE A 29 -44.04 102.43 28.22
CA ILE A 29 -45.45 102.06 28.38
C ILE A 29 -46.05 102.72 29.63
N LEU A 30 -45.34 102.73 30.76
CA LEU A 30 -45.77 103.39 31.99
C LEU A 30 -45.87 104.91 31.81
N TYR A 31 -44.92 105.51 31.10
CA TYR A 31 -44.96 106.93 30.76
C TYR A 31 -46.16 107.27 29.87
N LEU A 32 -46.42 106.48 28.81
CA LEU A 32 -47.57 106.65 27.95
C LEU A 32 -48.90 106.43 28.69
N ARG A 33 -48.96 105.45 29.62
CA ARG A 33 -50.10 105.24 30.51
C ARG A 33 -50.37 106.47 31.37
N GLY A 34 -49.33 107.08 31.95
CA GLY A 34 -49.44 108.31 32.72
C GLY A 34 -50.01 109.48 31.91
N GLN A 35 -49.52 109.65 30.67
CA GLN A 35 -50.06 110.67 29.76
C GLN A 35 -51.50 110.40 29.35
N LEU A 36 -51.88 109.14 29.14
CA LEU A 36 -53.25 108.74 28.80
C LEU A 36 -54.21 109.05 29.95
N VAL A 37 -53.80 108.80 31.20
CA VAL A 37 -54.58 109.14 32.41
C VAL A 37 -54.79 110.65 32.53
N LEU A 38 -53.74 111.45 32.33
CA LEU A 38 -53.83 112.91 32.38
C LEU A 38 -54.69 113.48 31.25
N ALA A 39 -54.67 112.87 30.06
CA ALA A 39 -55.52 113.24 28.94
C ALA A 39 -57.00 112.86 29.17
N SER A 40 -57.27 111.69 29.76
CA SER A 40 -58.63 111.25 30.14
C SER A 40 -59.26 112.16 31.21
N GLN A 41 -58.47 112.69 32.14
CA GLN A 41 -58.93 113.67 33.14
C GLN A 41 -59.24 115.06 32.57
N ARG A 42 -58.70 115.41 31.38
CA ARG A 42 -58.97 116.68 30.67
C ARG A 42 -60.08 116.60 29.63
N ALA A 43 -60.60 115.40 29.34
CA ALA A 43 -61.65 115.19 28.35
C ALA A 43 -63.05 115.32 28.99
N GLU A 44 -64.00 115.93 28.28
CA GLU A 44 -65.40 116.12 28.76
C GLU A 44 -66.17 114.80 29.01
N LYS A 45 -65.59 113.65 28.64
CA LYS A 45 -66.06 112.30 29.02
C LYS A 45 -64.84 111.46 29.46
N PRO A 46 -64.67 111.16 30.76
CA PRO A 46 -63.57 110.32 31.21
C PRO A 46 -63.78 108.88 30.72
N VAL A 47 -62.77 108.33 30.07
CA VAL A 47 -62.75 106.92 29.64
C VAL A 47 -61.93 106.15 30.67
N ASP A 48 -62.48 105.04 31.19
CA ASP A 48 -61.76 104.15 32.11
C ASP A 48 -60.64 103.42 31.35
N ILE A 49 -59.40 103.77 31.68
CA ILE A 49 -58.20 103.27 31.00
C ILE A 49 -57.89 101.83 31.45
N HIS A 50 -58.48 101.35 32.55
CA HIS A 50 -58.25 99.98 33.00
C HIS A 50 -58.89 98.95 32.08
N ASP A 51 -60.05 99.26 31.49
CA ASP A 51 -60.76 98.37 30.54
C ASP A 51 -60.06 98.30 29.17
N ILE A 52 -59.40 99.37 28.73
CA ILE A 52 -58.69 99.42 27.44
C ILE A 52 -57.37 98.63 27.48
N LEU A 53 -56.74 98.47 28.64
CA LEU A 53 -55.50 97.70 28.78
C LEU A 53 -55.73 96.26 29.22
N ASN A 54 -56.97 95.88 29.53
CA ASN A 54 -57.33 94.50 29.84
C ASN A 54 -57.55 93.63 28.58
N ILE A 55 -56.98 94.05 27.44
CA ILE A 55 -56.87 93.28 26.18
C ILE A 55 -55.85 92.12 26.34
N ASN A 56 -55.73 91.54 27.54
CA ASN A 56 -55.11 90.22 27.70
C ASN A 56 -56.12 89.10 27.46
N ASP A 57 -57.43 89.36 27.54
CA ASP A 57 -58.47 88.34 27.27
C ASP A 57 -59.09 88.42 25.87
N SER A 58 -58.82 89.48 25.09
CA SER A 58 -59.41 89.69 23.75
C SER A 58 -58.47 89.37 22.58
N LEU A 59 -57.25 88.93 22.86
CA LEU A 59 -56.38 88.26 21.88
C LEU A 59 -56.27 86.80 22.30
N GLY A 60 -57.15 85.96 21.76
CA GLY A 60 -57.18 84.53 22.01
C GLY A 60 -55.84 83.85 21.78
N PHE A 61 -55.06 83.70 22.86
CA PHE A 61 -54.00 82.71 22.94
C PHE A 61 -54.66 81.33 23.15
N LYS A 62 -55.02 80.69 22.03
CA LYS A 62 -55.24 79.23 21.95
C LYS A 62 -53.99 78.43 22.38
N ASN A 63 -52.88 79.10 22.64
CA ASN A 63 -51.61 78.48 22.96
C ASN A 63 -51.57 77.83 24.34
N ASN A 64 -52.47 78.09 25.30
CA ASN A 64 -52.38 77.43 26.62
C ASN A 64 -52.85 75.96 26.59
N ASP A 65 -53.87 75.62 25.80
CA ASP A 65 -54.34 74.23 25.68
C ASP A 65 -53.47 73.42 24.71
N GLU A 66 -53.02 74.00 23.60
CA GLU A 66 -52.10 73.33 22.67
C GLU A 66 -50.73 73.08 23.33
N HIS A 67 -50.24 74.00 24.16
CA HIS A 67 -48.96 73.85 24.83
C HIS A 67 -49.02 72.87 26.01
N LYS A 68 -50.19 72.72 26.65
CA LYS A 68 -50.43 71.68 27.65
C LYS A 68 -50.59 70.29 27.00
N SER A 69 -51.33 70.18 25.90
CA SER A 69 -51.42 68.95 25.10
C SER A 69 -50.03 68.54 24.57
N CYS A 70 -49.27 69.48 24.04
CA CYS A 70 -47.90 69.24 23.57
C CYS A 70 -46.95 68.85 24.71
N GLN A 71 -47.16 69.39 25.92
CA GLN A 71 -46.38 69.01 27.10
C GLN A 71 -46.74 67.60 27.60
N GLU A 72 -48.02 67.23 27.56
CA GLU A 72 -48.50 65.89 27.90
C GLU A 72 -48.03 64.86 26.86
N GLU A 73 -48.09 65.17 25.57
CA GLU A 73 -47.53 64.35 24.49
C GLU A 73 -46.01 64.21 24.61
N TYR A 74 -45.29 65.28 24.96
CA TYR A 74 -43.86 65.21 25.21
C TYR A 74 -43.53 64.34 26.43
N GLN A 75 -44.32 64.41 27.50
CA GLN A 75 -44.15 63.55 28.67
C GLN A 75 -44.47 62.09 28.36
N GLN A 76 -45.52 61.82 27.58
CA GLN A 76 -45.86 60.48 27.11
C GLN A 76 -44.74 59.93 26.23
N LEU A 77 -44.26 60.70 25.24
CA LEU A 77 -43.17 60.30 24.36
C LEU A 77 -41.87 60.08 25.13
N LYS A 78 -41.60 60.90 26.15
CA LYS A 78 -40.45 60.71 27.05
C LYS A 78 -40.59 59.41 27.86
N HIS A 79 -41.79 59.11 28.35
CA HIS A 79 -42.06 57.88 29.08
C HIS A 79 -41.96 56.64 28.17
N GLU A 80 -42.52 56.70 26.97
CA GLU A 80 -42.38 55.67 25.94
C GLU A 80 -40.91 55.48 25.53
N PHE A 81 -40.15 56.58 25.42
CA PHE A 81 -38.72 56.51 25.12
C PHE A 81 -37.92 55.89 26.28
N GLU A 82 -38.25 56.19 27.53
CA GLU A 82 -37.63 55.56 28.70
C GLU A 82 -37.99 54.07 28.80
N GLN A 83 -39.25 53.69 28.52
CA GLN A 83 -39.66 52.29 28.42
C GLN A 83 -38.95 51.58 27.28
N TYR A 84 -38.88 52.19 26.08
CA TYR A 84 -38.17 51.64 24.93
C TYR A 84 -36.68 51.46 25.23
N LYS A 85 -36.05 52.44 25.89
CA LYS A 85 -34.65 52.36 26.33
C LYS A 85 -34.43 51.25 27.35
N GLN A 86 -35.35 51.04 28.29
CA GLN A 86 -35.29 49.93 29.24
C GLN A 86 -35.50 48.58 28.56
N SER A 87 -36.47 48.45 27.65
CA SER A 87 -36.66 47.24 26.84
C SER A 87 -35.47 46.96 25.93
N GLN A 88 -34.86 47.98 25.31
CA GLN A 88 -33.63 47.87 24.52
C GLN A 88 -32.36 47.62 25.33
N LEU A 89 -32.38 47.78 26.67
CA LEU A 89 -31.26 47.39 27.53
C LEU A 89 -31.43 45.96 28.07
N GLN A 90 -32.67 45.47 28.17
CA GLN A 90 -32.99 44.11 28.58
C GLN A 90 -32.95 43.10 27.43
N GLN A 91 -33.37 43.49 26.21
CA GLN A 91 -33.35 42.61 25.03
C GLN A 91 -31.94 42.22 24.52
N PRO A 92 -30.90 43.08 24.53
CA PRO A 92 -29.59 42.71 24.01
C PRO A 92 -28.66 42.11 25.07
N ASN A 93 -29.07 41.93 26.33
CA ASN A 93 -28.21 41.30 27.33
C ASN A 93 -28.51 39.81 27.51
N ASN A 94 -29.78 39.39 27.49
CA ASN A 94 -30.12 37.97 27.61
C ASN A 94 -29.89 37.20 26.29
N LEU A 95 -30.39 37.70 25.15
CA LEU A 95 -30.19 37.06 23.84
C LEU A 95 -28.71 37.03 23.41
N ARG A 96 -27.96 38.09 23.74
CA ARG A 96 -26.55 38.22 23.35
C ARG A 96 -25.61 37.45 24.27
N MET A 97 -25.97 37.22 25.55
CA MET A 97 -25.27 36.25 26.40
C MET A 97 -25.52 34.82 25.93
N GLU A 98 -26.75 34.46 25.57
CA GLU A 98 -27.07 33.14 25.04
C GLU A 98 -26.36 32.90 23.70
N GLU A 99 -26.45 33.83 22.74
CA GLU A 99 -25.70 33.76 21.48
C GLU A 99 -24.19 33.69 21.72
N SER A 100 -23.63 34.48 22.64
CA SER A 100 -22.20 34.43 22.97
C SER A 100 -21.79 33.07 23.57
N SER A 101 -22.63 32.49 24.42
CA SER A 101 -22.40 31.17 25.01
C SER A 101 -22.46 30.06 23.94
N VAL A 102 -23.44 30.11 23.04
CA VAL A 102 -23.59 29.16 21.93
C VAL A 102 -22.43 29.31 20.95
N VAL A 103 -22.04 30.55 20.60
CA VAL A 103 -20.88 30.83 19.73
C VAL A 103 -19.59 30.32 20.38
N SER A 104 -19.38 30.51 21.68
CA SER A 104 -18.20 29.98 22.39
C SER A 104 -18.18 28.45 22.43
N SER A 105 -19.34 27.80 22.58
CA SER A 105 -19.47 26.34 22.54
C SER A 105 -19.16 25.79 21.15
N LEU A 106 -19.67 26.44 20.09
CA LEU A 106 -19.39 26.10 18.69
C LEU A 106 -17.91 26.34 18.35
N GLN A 107 -17.31 27.44 18.82
CA GLN A 107 -15.88 27.70 18.67
C GLN A 107 -15.03 26.61 19.34
N THR A 108 -15.44 26.15 20.52
CA THR A 108 -14.76 25.05 21.22
C THR A 108 -14.90 23.75 20.44
N GLN A 109 -16.09 23.42 19.95
CA GLN A 109 -16.30 22.24 19.09
C GLN A 109 -15.49 22.31 17.80
N VAL A 110 -15.47 23.46 17.12
CA VAL A 110 -14.66 23.68 15.92
C VAL A 110 -13.18 23.51 16.22
N LYS A 111 -12.71 24.00 17.37
CA LYS A 111 -11.31 23.80 17.80
C LYS A 111 -11.02 22.32 18.06
N THR A 112 -11.87 21.62 18.81
CA THR A 112 -11.72 20.18 19.06
C THR A 112 -11.75 19.36 17.78
N LEU A 113 -12.63 19.69 16.83
CA LEU A 113 -12.68 19.04 15.52
C LEU A 113 -11.42 19.31 14.71
N LYS A 114 -10.90 20.55 14.70
CA LYS A 114 -9.61 20.87 14.05
C LYS A 114 -8.44 20.11 14.66
N ASP A 115 -8.39 20.01 15.99
CA ASP A 115 -7.35 19.25 16.69
C ASP A 115 -7.48 17.74 16.39
N ARG A 116 -8.72 17.22 16.34
CA ARG A 116 -8.99 15.83 15.95
C ARG A 116 -8.56 15.54 14.52
N VAL A 117 -8.85 16.44 13.57
CA VAL A 117 -8.39 16.34 12.18
C VAL A 117 -6.87 16.34 12.11
N ARG A 118 -6.19 17.20 12.89
CA ARG A 118 -4.73 17.22 12.95
C ARG A 118 -4.15 15.89 13.45
N ILE A 119 -4.71 15.34 14.53
CA ILE A 119 -4.25 14.05 15.07
C ILE A 119 -4.49 12.92 14.06
N LEU A 120 -5.67 12.87 13.44
CA LEU A 120 -5.97 11.84 12.43
C LEU A 120 -5.04 11.96 11.22
N ASN A 121 -4.73 13.16 10.75
CA ASN A 121 -3.77 13.35 9.66
C ASN A 121 -2.37 12.89 10.05
N SER A 122 -1.90 13.21 11.26
CA SER A 122 -0.60 12.72 11.76
C SER A 122 -0.58 11.19 11.83
N GLN A 123 -1.64 10.58 12.34
CA GLN A 123 -1.75 9.11 12.39
C GLN A 123 -1.76 8.50 11.00
N LEU A 124 -2.43 9.12 10.03
CA LEU A 124 -2.40 8.68 8.64
C LEU A 124 -0.99 8.77 8.07
N GLU A 125 -0.28 9.88 8.27
CA GLU A 125 1.10 10.07 7.84
C GLU A 125 2.05 9.03 8.47
N ASP A 126 1.91 8.75 9.76
CA ASP A 126 2.69 7.73 10.48
C ASP A 126 2.43 6.33 9.90
N THR A 127 1.16 5.96 9.71
CA THR A 127 0.81 4.66 9.12
C THR A 127 1.27 4.55 7.67
N ASP A 128 1.17 5.62 6.88
CA ASP A 128 1.66 5.65 5.49
C ASP A 128 3.19 5.49 5.46
N ALA A 129 3.92 6.10 6.39
CA ALA A 129 5.36 5.94 6.51
C ALA A 129 5.73 4.50 6.91
N GLU A 130 5.03 3.90 7.87
CA GLU A 130 5.21 2.49 8.26
C GLU A 130 4.95 1.52 7.10
N TRP A 131 3.89 1.75 6.33
CA TRP A 131 3.57 0.92 5.18
C TRP A 131 4.59 1.08 4.05
N LYS A 132 5.06 2.32 3.79
CA LYS A 132 6.16 2.56 2.84
C LYS A 132 7.43 1.82 3.26
N GLN A 133 7.81 1.88 4.53
CA GLN A 133 8.96 1.15 5.05
C GLN A 133 8.80 -0.36 4.87
N LYS A 134 7.64 -0.94 5.22
CA LYS A 134 7.36 -2.37 5.01
C LYS A 134 7.44 -2.77 3.54
N VAL A 135 6.95 -1.93 2.64
CA VAL A 135 7.05 -2.16 1.19
C VAL A 135 8.51 -2.15 0.74
N ASP A 136 9.31 -1.20 1.22
CA ASP A 136 10.73 -1.11 0.88
C ASP A 136 11.52 -2.31 1.43
N ASP A 137 11.25 -2.74 2.66
CA ASP A 137 11.86 -3.92 3.28
C ASP A 137 11.54 -5.20 2.49
N LEU A 138 10.27 -5.40 2.13
CA LEU A 138 9.84 -6.54 1.30
C LEU A 138 10.48 -6.49 -0.09
N GLN A 139 10.61 -5.31 -0.69
CA GLN A 139 11.32 -5.15 -1.97
C GLN A 139 12.80 -5.48 -1.86
N GLN A 140 13.46 -5.13 -0.76
CA GLN A 140 14.86 -5.47 -0.51
C GLN A 140 15.04 -6.98 -0.31
N LEU A 141 14.19 -7.61 0.50
CA LEU A 141 14.19 -9.06 0.70
C LEU A 141 13.97 -9.83 -0.61
N LEU A 142 12.99 -9.38 -1.43
CA LEU A 142 12.75 -9.97 -2.75
C LEU A 142 13.99 -9.86 -3.66
N LYS A 143 14.69 -8.72 -3.64
CA LYS A 143 15.92 -8.53 -4.42
C LYS A 143 17.04 -9.44 -3.91
N ALA A 144 17.20 -9.56 -2.60
CA ALA A 144 18.20 -10.42 -1.99
C ALA A 144 17.97 -11.90 -2.34
N GLU A 145 16.74 -12.41 -2.19
CA GLU A 145 16.43 -13.78 -2.56
C GLU A 145 16.59 -14.05 -4.07
N LYS A 146 16.19 -13.10 -4.92
CA LYS A 146 16.45 -13.21 -6.37
C LYS A 146 17.94 -13.30 -6.71
N MET A 147 18.79 -12.57 -5.98
CA MET A 147 20.24 -12.64 -6.16
C MET A 147 20.79 -13.98 -5.68
N LYS A 148 20.36 -14.45 -4.52
CA LYS A 148 20.75 -15.74 -3.96
C LYS A 148 20.38 -16.91 -4.88
N CYS A 149 19.13 -16.96 -5.38
CA CYS A 149 18.73 -17.99 -6.34
C CYS A 149 19.56 -17.95 -7.63
N LYS A 150 19.94 -16.76 -8.12
CA LYS A 150 20.80 -16.63 -9.29
C LYS A 150 22.22 -17.16 -9.03
N GLU A 151 22.76 -16.88 -7.85
CA GLU A 151 24.09 -17.36 -7.43
C GLU A 151 24.10 -18.88 -7.27
N GLU A 152 23.07 -19.45 -6.64
CA GLU A 152 22.90 -20.90 -6.49
C GLU A 152 22.76 -21.59 -7.87
N LEU A 153 21.97 -21.02 -8.78
CA LEU A 153 21.85 -21.51 -10.15
C LEU A 153 23.22 -21.47 -10.86
N ALA A 154 23.93 -20.36 -10.78
CA ALA A 154 25.26 -20.23 -11.41
C ALA A 154 26.27 -21.22 -10.82
N ALA A 155 26.25 -21.45 -9.51
CA ALA A 155 27.12 -22.41 -8.84
C ALA A 155 26.84 -23.84 -9.32
N THR A 156 25.58 -24.25 -9.37
CA THR A 156 25.21 -25.60 -9.86
C THR A 156 25.55 -25.76 -11.35
N GLU A 157 25.33 -24.74 -12.19
CA GLU A 157 25.74 -24.76 -13.59
C GLU A 157 27.26 -24.93 -13.75
N MET A 158 28.07 -24.23 -12.93
CA MET A 158 29.52 -24.39 -12.93
C MET A 158 29.94 -25.79 -12.51
N ASP A 159 29.31 -26.37 -11.49
CA ASP A 159 29.59 -27.74 -11.05
C ASP A 159 29.29 -28.77 -12.15
N TYR A 160 28.14 -28.64 -12.82
CA TYR A 160 27.79 -29.52 -13.94
C TYR A 160 28.74 -29.37 -15.13
N ARG A 161 29.13 -28.13 -15.48
CA ARG A 161 30.15 -27.88 -16.51
C ARG A 161 31.49 -28.51 -16.14
N GLY A 162 31.90 -28.43 -14.87
CA GLY A 162 33.11 -29.07 -14.36
C GLY A 162 33.06 -30.60 -14.48
N ARG A 163 31.93 -31.22 -14.09
CA ARG A 163 31.72 -32.68 -14.22
C ARG A 163 31.72 -33.13 -15.68
N LEU A 164 31.08 -32.37 -16.58
CA LEU A 164 31.10 -32.65 -18.02
C LEU A 164 32.52 -32.61 -18.57
N SER A 165 33.28 -31.55 -18.27
CA SER A 165 34.67 -31.42 -18.69
C SER A 165 35.55 -32.58 -18.21
N LEU A 166 35.36 -33.05 -16.97
CA LEU A 166 36.09 -34.20 -16.44
C LEU A 166 35.74 -35.50 -17.18
N LEU A 167 34.45 -35.74 -17.46
CA LEU A 167 34.00 -36.93 -18.20
C LEU A 167 34.50 -36.92 -19.65
N GLU A 168 34.48 -35.76 -20.31
CA GLU A 168 35.05 -35.58 -21.65
C GLU A 168 36.56 -35.88 -21.66
N GLN A 169 37.30 -35.41 -20.66
CA GLN A 169 38.73 -35.71 -20.53
C GLN A 169 39.00 -37.20 -20.30
N GLN A 170 38.17 -37.88 -19.49
CA GLN A 170 38.28 -39.32 -19.27
C GLN A 170 38.01 -40.11 -20.55
N LEU A 171 36.97 -39.75 -21.30
CA LEU A 171 36.65 -40.35 -22.59
C LEU A 171 37.79 -40.16 -23.60
N GLN A 172 38.35 -38.94 -23.66
CA GLN A 172 39.48 -38.63 -24.54
C GLN A 172 40.71 -39.48 -24.19
N LYS A 173 41.06 -39.58 -22.91
CA LYS A 173 42.16 -40.45 -22.44
C LYS A 173 41.90 -41.92 -22.76
N GLN A 174 40.66 -42.40 -22.67
CA GLN A 174 40.32 -43.77 -23.03
C GLN A 174 40.48 -44.01 -24.55
N ARG A 175 40.06 -43.05 -25.38
CA ARG A 175 40.25 -43.10 -26.83
C ARG A 175 41.74 -43.15 -27.19
N GLU A 176 42.55 -42.28 -26.58
CA GLU A 176 44.01 -42.25 -26.78
C GLU A 176 44.67 -43.57 -26.39
N ARG A 177 44.33 -44.14 -25.23
CA ARG A 177 44.82 -45.46 -24.80
C ARG A 177 44.42 -46.57 -25.77
N SER A 178 43.17 -46.55 -26.25
CA SER A 178 42.67 -47.56 -27.20
C SER A 178 43.36 -47.45 -28.55
N LEU A 179 43.64 -46.22 -29.02
CA LEU A 179 44.39 -45.98 -30.25
C LEU A 179 45.84 -46.47 -30.11
N SER A 180 46.50 -46.16 -29.00
CA SER A 180 47.86 -46.62 -28.72
C SER A 180 47.96 -48.16 -28.69
N LEU A 181 47.01 -48.83 -28.03
CA LEU A 181 46.98 -50.30 -28.00
C LEU A 181 46.76 -50.90 -29.40
N LEU A 182 45.91 -50.27 -30.21
CA LEU A 182 45.67 -50.71 -31.58
C LEU A 182 46.91 -50.54 -32.45
N GLU A 183 47.66 -49.44 -32.27
CA GLU A 183 48.94 -49.22 -32.93
C GLU A 183 49.99 -50.27 -32.50
N GLU A 184 50.12 -50.58 -31.21
CA GLU A 184 50.99 -51.65 -30.71
C GLU A 184 50.63 -53.01 -31.33
N LYS A 185 49.33 -53.34 -31.41
CA LYS A 185 48.87 -54.58 -32.04
C LYS A 185 49.12 -54.62 -33.53
N GLU A 186 48.97 -53.50 -34.23
CA GLU A 186 49.31 -53.41 -35.64
C GLU A 186 50.82 -53.60 -35.86
N GLN A 187 51.67 -53.04 -34.99
CA GLN A 187 53.12 -53.25 -35.03
C GLN A 187 53.51 -54.72 -34.72
N GLU A 188 52.87 -55.37 -33.74
CA GLU A 188 53.02 -56.81 -33.46
C GLU A 188 52.63 -57.66 -34.68
N ILE A 189 51.49 -57.33 -35.32
CA ILE A 189 51.04 -58.04 -36.53
C ILE A 189 52.03 -57.83 -37.68
N GLN A 190 52.55 -56.61 -37.88
CA GLN A 190 53.54 -56.32 -38.92
C GLN A 190 54.87 -57.04 -38.68
N THR A 191 55.33 -57.10 -37.43
CA THR A 191 56.55 -57.85 -37.06
C THR A 191 56.35 -59.35 -37.22
N LEU A 192 55.20 -59.90 -36.81
CA LEU A 192 54.86 -61.31 -37.06
C LEU A 192 54.79 -61.64 -38.56
N LYS A 193 54.13 -60.78 -39.37
CA LYS A 193 54.09 -60.93 -40.83
C LYS A 193 55.49 -60.89 -41.45
N SER A 194 56.33 -59.94 -41.04
CA SER A 194 57.71 -59.80 -41.52
C SER A 194 58.57 -61.01 -41.13
N THR A 195 58.42 -61.48 -39.90
CA THR A 195 59.11 -62.65 -39.37
C THR A 195 58.67 -63.92 -40.10
N PHE A 196 57.37 -64.12 -40.29
CA PHE A 196 56.81 -65.23 -41.07
C PHE A 196 57.31 -65.22 -42.52
N GLN A 197 57.32 -64.04 -43.16
CA GLN A 197 57.88 -63.86 -44.50
C GLN A 197 59.37 -64.22 -44.57
N MET A 198 60.13 -63.96 -43.49
CA MET A 198 61.56 -64.29 -43.41
C MET A 198 61.82 -65.79 -43.17
N PHE A 199 60.92 -66.51 -42.50
CA PHE A 199 61.04 -67.95 -42.21
C PHE A 199 60.44 -68.87 -43.26
N LEU A 200 59.67 -68.35 -44.22
CA LEU A 200 59.19 -69.13 -45.37
C LEU A 200 60.36 -69.41 -46.34
N PRO A 201 60.78 -70.67 -46.53
CA PRO A 201 61.76 -71.02 -47.55
C PRO A 201 61.06 -71.01 -48.91
N GLY A 202 61.20 -69.91 -49.63
CA GLY A 202 60.78 -69.80 -51.04
C GLY A 202 59.82 -68.67 -51.32
N ASN A 203 60.30 -67.42 -51.28
CA ASN A 203 59.83 -66.40 -52.23
C ASN A 203 60.79 -65.20 -52.28
N MET A 204 61.89 -65.38 -53.02
CA MET A 204 62.56 -64.26 -53.65
C MET A 204 61.85 -63.97 -54.99
N LYS A 205 61.34 -62.74 -55.09
CA LYS A 205 60.85 -62.03 -56.30
C LYS A 205 59.48 -62.44 -56.87
N ARG A 206 58.49 -61.57 -56.64
CA ARG A 206 57.76 -60.92 -57.76
C ARG A 206 57.17 -59.60 -57.28
N GLY A 207 57.46 -58.52 -58.00
CA GLY A 207 57.07 -57.17 -57.62
C GLY A 207 55.61 -56.85 -57.95
N SER A 208 55.00 -56.04 -57.07
CA SER A 208 53.94 -55.03 -57.32
C SER A 208 52.63 -55.46 -58.00
N PRO A 209 51.55 -54.65 -57.98
CA PRO A 209 50.38 -54.92 -57.14
C PRO A 209 49.07 -54.99 -57.95
N ALA A 210 48.17 -55.96 -57.67
CA ALA A 210 46.75 -55.84 -58.01
C ALA A 210 45.94 -57.05 -57.51
N GLU A 211 44.91 -56.72 -56.74
CA GLU A 211 43.55 -57.30 -56.74
C GLU A 211 43.24 -58.77 -56.39
N LEU A 212 42.21 -58.84 -55.52
CA LEU A 212 41.02 -59.70 -55.54
C LEU A 212 41.08 -61.14 -54.98
N LEU A 213 40.38 -61.27 -53.85
CA LEU A 213 39.29 -62.24 -53.59
C LEU A 213 39.31 -63.54 -54.41
N GLU A 214 39.54 -64.68 -53.74
CA GLU A 214 38.50 -65.68 -53.49
C GLU A 214 38.99 -66.88 -52.68
N THR A 215 38.11 -67.31 -51.77
CA THR A 215 38.06 -68.56 -51.03
C THR A 215 38.15 -69.80 -51.92
N LYS A 216 39.06 -70.74 -51.61
CA LYS A 216 38.79 -72.17 -51.79
C LYS A 216 39.71 -73.06 -50.96
N GLU A 217 39.08 -73.95 -50.21
CA GLU A 217 39.72 -75.07 -49.50
C GLU A 217 40.32 -76.08 -50.46
N THR A 218 41.42 -76.74 -50.04
CA THR A 218 41.56 -78.21 -49.93
C THR A 218 43.01 -78.59 -49.60
N GLY A 219 43.19 -79.46 -48.60
CA GLY A 219 44.08 -80.62 -48.75
C GLY A 219 45.52 -80.56 -48.23
N SER A 220 45.72 -81.29 -47.12
CA SER A 220 46.86 -82.18 -46.84
C SER A 220 48.24 -81.58 -46.53
N GLY A 221 48.68 -81.78 -45.29
CA GLY A 221 50.04 -81.45 -44.83
C GLY A 221 50.25 -81.74 -43.35
N SER A 222 49.99 -82.99 -42.93
CA SER A 222 50.37 -83.48 -41.60
C SER A 222 51.88 -83.72 -41.55
N GLY A 223 52.57 -82.97 -40.71
CA GLY A 223 54.00 -83.14 -40.43
C GLY A 223 54.67 -81.78 -40.23
N ASN A 224 54.77 -81.34 -38.97
CA ASN A 224 55.77 -80.37 -38.43
C ASN A 224 55.36 -79.74 -37.07
N VAL A 225 54.16 -80.03 -36.54
CA VAL A 225 53.70 -79.44 -35.26
C VAL A 225 54.45 -80.01 -34.05
N ILE A 226 54.97 -81.23 -34.14
CA ILE A 226 55.62 -81.94 -33.03
C ILE A 226 57.01 -81.37 -32.71
N ASP A 227 57.81 -80.99 -33.73
CA ASP A 227 59.17 -80.44 -33.51
C ASP A 227 59.18 -79.00 -32.95
N SER A 228 58.13 -78.23 -33.22
CA SER A 228 57.99 -76.87 -32.68
C SER A 228 57.56 -76.89 -31.20
N LEU A 229 56.82 -77.91 -30.77
CA LEU A 229 56.40 -78.08 -29.39
C LEU A 229 57.51 -78.63 -28.50
N THR A 230 58.40 -79.49 -29.02
CA THR A 230 59.60 -79.96 -28.31
C THR A 230 60.60 -78.83 -28.08
N GLN A 231 60.81 -77.96 -29.07
CA GLN A 231 61.69 -76.80 -28.93
C GLN A 231 61.14 -75.75 -27.94
N PHE A 232 59.82 -75.55 -27.91
CA PHE A 232 59.16 -74.67 -26.93
C PHE A 232 59.22 -75.23 -25.50
N ASN A 233 59.04 -76.55 -25.34
CA ASN A 233 59.17 -77.21 -24.03
C ASN A 233 60.60 -77.22 -23.49
N GLU A 234 61.61 -77.15 -24.35
CA GLU A 234 63.03 -77.06 -23.94
C GLU A 234 63.37 -75.70 -23.33
N VAL A 235 62.79 -74.61 -23.84
CA VAL A 235 62.93 -73.25 -23.27
C VAL A 235 62.22 -73.13 -21.92
N ILE A 236 61.06 -73.77 -21.76
CA ILE A 236 60.35 -73.82 -20.46
C ILE A 236 61.08 -74.70 -19.45
N ARG A 237 61.74 -75.79 -19.89
CA ARG A 237 62.54 -76.67 -19.01
C ARG A 237 63.89 -76.04 -18.63
N GLY A 238 64.40 -75.09 -19.41
CA GLY A 238 65.53 -74.23 -19.06
C GLY A 238 65.23 -73.24 -17.93
N LEU A 239 63.94 -73.06 -17.58
CA LEU A 239 63.46 -72.32 -16.41
C LEU A 239 63.08 -73.26 -15.24
N GLY A 240 63.60 -74.50 -15.26
CA GLY A 240 63.41 -75.51 -14.23
C GLY A 240 64.04 -75.15 -12.87
N PRO A 241 63.60 -75.82 -11.79
CA PRO A 241 63.57 -75.29 -10.43
C PRO A 241 64.93 -75.39 -9.73
N THR A 242 65.76 -74.37 -9.86
CA THR A 242 66.90 -74.19 -8.95
C THR A 242 66.44 -73.49 -7.69
N GLY A 243 66.36 -74.26 -6.60
CA GLY A 243 66.06 -73.75 -5.28
C GLY A 243 67.07 -72.70 -4.79
N GLY A 244 66.62 -71.91 -3.82
CA GLY A 244 67.48 -71.12 -2.96
C GLY A 244 67.91 -69.76 -3.51
N GLY A 245 66.95 -68.92 -3.87
CA GLY A 245 67.23 -67.52 -4.18
C GLY A 245 65.97 -66.85 -4.68
N GLU A 246 65.48 -65.86 -3.94
CA GLU A 246 64.31 -65.07 -4.29
C GLU A 246 64.48 -64.53 -5.73
N ASN A 247 63.69 -65.04 -6.69
CA ASN A 247 63.64 -64.46 -8.02
C ASN A 247 63.23 -62.99 -7.87
N PRO A 248 64.12 -62.01 -8.16
CA PRO A 248 63.86 -60.59 -7.87
C PRO A 248 62.57 -60.10 -8.54
N HIS A 249 62.23 -60.67 -9.70
CA HIS A 249 61.00 -60.38 -10.42
C HIS A 249 59.74 -60.95 -9.77
N MET A 250 59.79 -62.14 -9.16
CA MET A 250 58.64 -62.68 -8.43
C MET A 250 58.37 -61.89 -7.14
N LEU A 251 59.42 -61.47 -6.44
CA LEU A 251 59.28 -60.62 -5.25
C LEU A 251 58.73 -59.24 -5.59
N HIS A 252 59.23 -58.60 -6.66
CA HIS A 252 58.71 -57.32 -7.15
C HIS A 252 57.22 -57.42 -7.53
N TYR A 253 56.84 -58.46 -8.27
CA TYR A 253 55.45 -58.69 -8.64
C TYR A 253 54.55 -58.92 -7.42
N ALA A 254 54.99 -59.69 -6.44
CA ALA A 254 54.26 -59.90 -5.19
C ALA A 254 54.07 -58.58 -4.41
N HIS A 255 55.10 -57.72 -4.38
CA HIS A 255 55.02 -56.41 -3.74
C HIS A 255 54.09 -55.45 -4.49
N GLU A 256 54.13 -55.42 -5.82
CA GLU A 256 53.19 -54.64 -6.64
C GLU A 256 51.75 -55.11 -6.43
N LEU A 257 51.52 -56.42 -6.37
CA LEU A 257 50.20 -57.00 -6.11
C LEU A 257 49.68 -56.58 -4.72
N ALA A 258 50.54 -56.62 -3.70
CA ALA A 258 50.19 -56.16 -2.36
C ALA A 258 49.82 -54.67 -2.34
N ARG A 259 50.59 -53.82 -3.04
CA ARG A 259 50.30 -52.39 -3.17
C ARG A 259 48.96 -52.14 -3.87
N ARG A 260 48.68 -52.85 -4.96
CA ARG A 260 47.39 -52.79 -5.68
C ARG A 260 46.24 -53.27 -4.79
N ASN A 261 46.42 -54.32 -4.01
CA ASN A 261 45.39 -54.82 -3.10
C ASN A 261 45.06 -53.81 -1.98
N VAL A 262 46.07 -53.12 -1.43
CA VAL A 262 45.86 -52.03 -0.47
C VAL A 262 45.13 -50.86 -1.12
N GLU A 263 45.53 -50.47 -2.33
CA GLU A 263 44.86 -49.42 -3.10
C GLU A 263 43.39 -49.77 -3.37
N ILE A 264 43.10 -51.00 -3.82
CA ILE A 264 41.74 -51.50 -4.02
C ILE A 264 40.93 -51.48 -2.71
N SER A 265 41.54 -51.89 -1.60
CA SER A 265 40.88 -51.86 -0.28
C SER A 265 40.54 -50.43 0.15
N ASN A 266 41.47 -49.50 -0.04
CA ASN A 266 41.27 -48.07 0.26
C ASN A 266 40.20 -47.45 -0.64
N LEU A 267 40.23 -47.75 -1.94
CA LEU A 267 39.20 -47.31 -2.90
C LEU A 267 37.82 -47.86 -2.54
N ARG A 268 37.74 -49.13 -2.12
CA ARG A 268 36.48 -49.71 -1.62
C ARG A 268 35.98 -49.02 -0.36
N LYS A 269 36.85 -48.72 0.60
CA LYS A 269 36.48 -47.97 1.82
C LYS A 269 35.98 -46.57 1.48
N ALA A 270 36.71 -45.84 0.64
CA ALA A 270 36.32 -44.51 0.18
C ALA A 270 34.98 -44.54 -0.56
N LYS A 271 34.76 -45.54 -1.43
CA LYS A 271 33.47 -45.76 -2.09
C LYS A 271 32.35 -45.93 -1.07
N HIS A 272 32.50 -46.83 -0.09
CA HIS A 272 31.46 -47.06 0.92
C HIS A 272 31.19 -45.82 1.77
N GLN A 273 32.22 -45.05 2.11
CA GLN A 273 32.07 -43.78 2.82
C GLN A 273 31.29 -42.75 2.00
N LEU A 274 31.62 -42.59 0.71
CA LEU A 274 30.91 -41.70 -0.20
C LEU A 274 29.45 -42.15 -0.41
N GLU A 275 29.20 -43.45 -0.58
CA GLU A 275 27.84 -44.00 -0.69
C GLU A 275 27.02 -43.77 0.59
N SER A 276 27.64 -43.90 1.77
CA SER A 276 26.98 -43.61 3.05
C SER A 276 26.65 -42.12 3.20
N ALA A 277 27.61 -41.24 2.88
CA ALA A 277 27.41 -39.80 2.87
C ALA A 277 26.31 -39.40 1.88
N PHE A 278 26.30 -39.97 0.67
CA PHE A 278 25.24 -39.74 -0.32
C PHE A 278 23.86 -40.14 0.22
N ARG A 279 23.72 -41.31 0.85
CA ARG A 279 22.45 -41.73 1.48
C ARG A 279 22.03 -40.82 2.65
N GLN A 280 22.98 -40.21 3.35
CA GLN A 280 22.68 -39.23 4.40
C GLN A 280 22.19 -37.91 3.81
N PHE A 281 22.89 -37.39 2.80
CA PHE A 281 22.47 -36.18 2.08
C PHE A 281 21.12 -36.36 1.41
N GLN A 282 20.86 -37.52 0.79
CA GLN A 282 19.57 -37.82 0.18
C GLN A 282 18.44 -37.78 1.22
N ARG A 283 18.63 -38.37 2.41
CA ARG A 283 17.65 -38.32 3.49
C ARG A 283 17.44 -36.91 4.05
N ALA A 284 18.51 -36.13 4.19
CA ALA A 284 18.41 -34.74 4.63
C ALA A 284 17.63 -33.89 3.61
N ALA A 285 17.92 -34.07 2.31
CA ALA A 285 17.22 -33.38 1.24
C ALA A 285 15.72 -33.70 1.22
N THR A 286 15.33 -34.98 1.39
CA THR A 286 13.90 -35.35 1.45
C THR A 286 13.19 -34.75 2.67
N ILE A 287 13.86 -34.67 3.83
CA ILE A 287 13.27 -34.06 5.03
C ILE A 287 13.06 -32.56 4.85
N GLU A 288 14.05 -31.85 4.29
CA GLU A 288 13.89 -30.42 4.01
C GLU A 288 12.84 -30.16 2.93
N GLU A 289 12.73 -31.02 1.90
CA GLU A 289 11.67 -30.94 0.90
C GLU A 289 10.27 -31.12 1.51
N GLU A 290 10.09 -32.11 2.39
CA GLU A 290 8.84 -32.32 3.13
C GLU A 290 8.48 -31.10 3.99
N LYS A 291 9.46 -30.54 4.71
CA LYS A 291 9.26 -29.35 5.54
C LYS A 291 8.86 -28.12 4.70
N HIS A 292 9.57 -27.86 3.60
CA HIS A 292 9.21 -26.76 2.70
C HIS A 292 7.84 -26.96 2.05
N GLN A 293 7.47 -28.20 1.76
CA GLN A 293 6.15 -28.53 1.24
C GLN A 293 5.04 -28.26 2.27
N GLU A 294 5.30 -28.54 3.56
CA GLU A 294 4.40 -28.20 4.67
C GLU A 294 4.26 -26.69 4.83
N GLU A 295 5.36 -25.93 4.93
CA GLU A 295 5.37 -24.47 4.99
C GLU A 295 4.61 -23.84 3.80
N THR A 296 4.82 -24.39 2.60
CA THR A 296 4.11 -23.96 1.39
C THR A 296 2.61 -24.20 1.49
N ASN A 297 2.19 -25.32 2.08
CA ASN A 297 0.78 -25.63 2.27
C ASN A 297 0.13 -24.71 3.30
N GLU A 298 0.80 -24.45 4.42
CA GLU A 298 0.34 -23.49 5.45
C GLU A 298 0.18 -22.09 4.87
N LEU A 299 1.19 -21.60 4.12
CA LEU A 299 1.12 -20.30 3.46
C LEU A 299 -0.02 -20.23 2.43
N LYS A 300 -0.23 -21.30 1.66
CA LYS A 300 -1.37 -21.38 0.72
C LYS A 300 -2.71 -21.32 1.43
N GLU A 301 -2.85 -22.00 2.56
CA GLU A 301 -4.07 -21.95 3.38
C GLU A 301 -4.30 -20.55 3.93
N GLU A 302 -3.25 -19.89 4.42
CA GLU A 302 -3.32 -18.53 4.94
C GLU A 302 -3.69 -17.51 3.85
N VAL A 303 -3.11 -17.64 2.65
CA VAL A 303 -3.52 -16.84 1.48
C VAL A 303 -4.98 -17.10 1.13
N ALA A 304 -5.43 -18.36 1.12
CA ALA A 304 -6.84 -18.69 0.86
C ALA A 304 -7.77 -18.13 1.96
N ARG A 305 -7.33 -18.10 3.22
CA ARG A 305 -8.04 -17.47 4.34
C ARG A 305 -8.14 -15.96 4.14
N LEU A 306 -7.03 -15.28 3.83
CA LEU A 306 -7.00 -13.84 3.59
C LEU A 306 -7.81 -13.45 2.36
N GLN A 307 -7.76 -14.21 1.27
CA GLN A 307 -8.61 -13.99 0.09
C GLN A 307 -10.10 -14.12 0.42
N ARG A 308 -10.48 -15.10 1.25
CA ARG A 308 -11.85 -15.22 1.77
C ARG A 308 -12.25 -14.02 2.62
N CYS A 309 -11.35 -13.49 3.45
CA CYS A 309 -11.61 -12.30 4.27
C CYS A 309 -11.67 -11.01 3.44
N GLN A 310 -10.78 -10.82 2.47
CA GLN A 310 -10.69 -9.63 1.62
C GLN A 310 -11.90 -9.49 0.70
N SER A 311 -12.42 -10.60 0.15
CA SER A 311 -13.65 -10.60 -0.66
C SER A 311 -14.93 -10.24 0.12
N ARG A 312 -14.82 -9.96 1.43
CA ARG A 312 -15.94 -9.57 2.30
C ARG A 312 -15.96 -8.08 2.64
N GLU A 313 -14.92 -7.29 2.34
CA GLU A 313 -14.86 -5.90 2.79
C GLU A 313 -15.82 -4.97 2.03
N GLY A 314 -16.68 -4.28 2.79
CA GLY A 314 -17.49 -3.14 2.35
C GLY A 314 -18.88 -3.47 1.81
N ALA A 315 -18.99 -3.78 0.53
CA ALA A 315 -20.28 -3.84 -0.18
C ALA A 315 -21.08 -5.13 0.10
N ASN A 316 -20.38 -6.23 0.40
CA ASN A 316 -20.99 -7.53 0.61
C ASN A 316 -21.63 -7.66 2.01
N LEU A 317 -21.09 -6.96 3.02
CA LEU A 317 -21.61 -7.03 4.40
C LEU A 317 -22.93 -6.28 4.59
N GLU A 318 -23.14 -5.14 3.93
CA GLU A 318 -24.43 -4.44 3.97
C GLU A 318 -25.53 -5.24 3.26
N TYR A 319 -25.21 -5.86 2.11
CA TYR A 319 -26.13 -6.79 1.44
C TYR A 319 -26.44 -8.00 2.34
N LEU A 320 -25.40 -8.64 2.90
CA LEU A 320 -25.57 -9.78 3.80
C LEU A 320 -26.41 -9.43 5.02
N LYS A 321 -26.17 -8.27 5.64
CA LYS A 321 -26.97 -7.76 6.76
C LYS A 321 -28.44 -7.63 6.40
N ASN A 322 -28.75 -7.06 5.23
CA ASN A 322 -30.13 -6.92 4.76
C ASN A 322 -30.77 -8.29 4.49
N VAL A 323 -30.05 -9.20 3.83
CA VAL A 323 -30.58 -10.55 3.54
C VAL A 323 -30.81 -11.36 4.81
N VAL A 324 -29.88 -11.31 5.77
CA VAL A 324 -30.01 -11.97 7.08
C VAL A 324 -31.15 -11.36 7.90
N LEU A 325 -31.27 -10.03 7.93
CA LEU A 325 -32.36 -9.34 8.62
C LEU A 325 -33.72 -9.77 8.04
N SER A 326 -33.86 -9.76 6.72
CA SER A 326 -35.08 -10.22 6.06
C SER A 326 -35.33 -11.71 6.26
N PHE A 327 -34.30 -12.57 6.33
CA PHE A 327 -34.46 -13.99 6.67
C PHE A 327 -35.04 -14.20 8.07
N LEU A 328 -34.58 -13.43 9.07
CA LEU A 328 -35.07 -13.49 10.45
C LEU A 328 -36.50 -12.94 10.59
N LEU A 329 -36.85 -11.89 9.83
CA LEU A 329 -38.18 -11.26 9.85
C LEU A 329 -39.21 -11.99 8.99
N SER A 330 -38.78 -12.78 8.00
CA SER A 330 -39.69 -13.56 7.16
C SER A 330 -40.31 -14.71 7.95
N THR A 331 -41.61 -14.92 7.80
CA THR A 331 -42.34 -16.07 8.38
C THR A 331 -42.61 -17.18 7.35
N ASP A 332 -42.51 -16.85 6.07
CA ASP A 332 -42.74 -17.78 4.96
C ASP A 332 -41.52 -18.67 4.66
N SER A 333 -41.76 -19.96 4.47
CA SER A 333 -40.73 -20.97 4.23
C SER A 333 -40.09 -20.86 2.84
N SER A 334 -40.82 -20.34 1.85
CA SER A 334 -40.28 -20.17 0.50
C SER A 334 -39.32 -18.98 0.43
N SER A 335 -39.71 -17.86 1.06
CA SER A 335 -38.89 -16.65 1.21
C SER A 335 -37.64 -16.92 2.03
N LYS A 336 -37.75 -17.66 3.15
CA LYS A 336 -36.58 -18.07 3.95
C LYS A 336 -35.59 -18.90 3.14
N ARG A 337 -36.05 -19.85 2.32
CA ARG A 337 -35.16 -20.67 1.48
C ARG A 337 -34.44 -19.84 0.43
N HIS A 338 -35.13 -18.86 -0.17
CA HIS A 338 -34.50 -17.95 -1.13
C HIS A 338 -33.41 -17.08 -0.47
N MET A 339 -33.72 -16.50 0.69
CA MET A 339 -32.74 -15.70 1.44
C MET A 339 -31.58 -16.55 1.96
N LEU A 340 -31.84 -17.80 2.37
CA LEU A 340 -30.81 -18.75 2.77
C LEU A 340 -29.85 -19.08 1.62
N ASN A 341 -30.36 -19.29 0.41
CA ASN A 341 -29.53 -19.52 -0.76
C ASN A 341 -28.65 -18.29 -1.09
N ALA A 342 -29.19 -17.07 -0.92
CA ALA A 342 -28.43 -15.83 -1.07
C ALA A 342 -27.34 -15.70 0.00
N ILE A 343 -27.64 -16.04 1.26
CA ILE A 343 -26.67 -16.08 2.37
C ILE A 343 -25.55 -17.10 2.07
N ALA A 344 -25.91 -18.30 1.62
CA ALA A 344 -24.97 -19.37 1.29
C ALA A 344 -24.05 -18.97 0.11
N ALA A 345 -24.58 -18.28 -0.90
CA ALA A 345 -23.80 -17.78 -2.03
C ALA A 345 -22.82 -16.67 -1.60
N VAL A 346 -23.28 -15.74 -0.76
CA VAL A 346 -22.45 -14.64 -0.23
C VAL A 346 -21.35 -15.15 0.70
N LEU A 347 -21.67 -16.14 1.54
CA LEU A 347 -20.73 -16.75 2.49
C LEU A 347 -19.92 -17.90 1.89
N LYS A 348 -20.15 -18.25 0.62
CA LYS A 348 -19.51 -19.36 -0.11
C LYS A 348 -19.54 -20.66 0.69
N PHE A 349 -20.72 -21.08 1.10
CA PHE A 349 -20.91 -22.36 1.77
C PHE A 349 -20.46 -23.50 0.85
N SER A 350 -19.77 -24.46 1.45
CA SER A 350 -19.49 -25.75 0.82
C SER A 350 -20.78 -26.55 0.63
N SER A 351 -20.75 -27.52 -0.30
CA SER A 351 -21.89 -28.40 -0.56
C SER A 351 -22.37 -29.13 0.71
N SER A 352 -21.43 -29.50 1.60
CA SER A 352 -21.72 -30.14 2.89
C SER A 352 -22.46 -29.21 3.87
N GLU A 353 -22.04 -27.95 3.96
CA GLU A 353 -22.70 -26.95 4.82
C GLU A 353 -24.11 -26.64 4.32
N MET A 354 -24.31 -26.59 3.00
CA MET A 354 -25.62 -26.36 2.40
C MET A 354 -26.62 -27.49 2.70
N GLU A 355 -26.15 -28.74 2.68
CA GLU A 355 -26.96 -29.91 3.06
C GLU A 355 -27.38 -29.86 4.54
N GLN A 356 -26.47 -29.52 5.45
CA GLN A 356 -26.77 -29.41 6.89
C GLN A 356 -27.84 -28.36 7.19
N VAL A 357 -27.78 -27.19 6.55
CA VAL A 357 -28.73 -26.11 6.79
C VAL A 357 -30.08 -26.37 6.09
N SER A 358 -30.08 -27.13 4.99
CA SER A 358 -31.32 -27.54 4.32
C SER A 358 -32.12 -28.60 5.11
N CYS A 359 -31.42 -29.47 5.86
CA CYS A 359 -32.03 -30.52 6.68
C CYS A 359 -32.76 -29.99 7.93
N THR A 360 -32.35 -28.84 8.47
CA THR A 360 -32.99 -28.24 9.67
C THR A 360 -34.26 -27.45 9.35
N HIS A 361 -34.52 -27.13 8.08
CA HIS A 361 -35.71 -26.35 7.64
C HIS A 361 -36.83 -27.24 7.07
N LYS A 362 -36.83 -28.55 7.34
CA LYS A 362 -38.01 -29.39 7.06
C LYS A 362 -39.14 -28.97 8.01
N PRO A 363 -40.34 -28.64 7.50
CA PRO A 363 -41.46 -28.35 8.38
C PRO A 363 -41.80 -29.61 9.20
N PRO A 364 -42.24 -29.47 10.46
CA PRO A 364 -42.86 -30.59 11.16
C PRO A 364 -44.11 -31.00 10.37
N VAL A 365 -44.27 -32.30 10.17
CA VAL A 365 -45.43 -32.93 9.51
C VAL A 365 -46.71 -32.61 10.27
#